data_AF-A0A1G2ANY8-F1
#
_entry.id   AF-A0A1G2ANY8-F1
#
_cell.length_a   1.000
_cell.length_b   1.000
_cell.length_c   1.000
_cell.angle_alpha   90.00
_cell.angle_beta   90.00
_cell.angle_gamma   90.00
#
_symmetry.space_group_name_H-M   'P 1'
#
loop_
_entity.id
_entity.type
_entity.pdbx_description
1 polymer ?
#
loop_
_entity_poly.entity_id
_entity_poly.type
_entity_poly.pdbx_seq_one_letter_code
_entity_poly.pdbx_strand_id
1 'polypeptide(L)'
;MGLQQKKIAVLFLDSLIREKKLTKPMVDAWLRHLSETEILAELNAEVIESAASGNMYETWRNVVRAVTKHYKHCDGFVIVHPQEHLLRGMHMIAFMLGQVGKPVVYTTTPLERDEKSTLAQNTAKTLDHYFFLGLEIHFLNALQYASFSVAGYTFVFGDTIFPALRTFAIPSDLNQKFDTLDKNYCGVVNMGVQLLVQPSLEDLEALPEVRPDIESHISIIDTLNLDVFIPTDVAGILVKADSGEQERKTIFRGLQQCVQQRIPTSVFLGNAPDVQDELKEIHNGYIIPLSGMIWETAISKWMWVLGQSKDPREIARLLWDNRAGEYKQ
;
A
#
# COMPACT_ATOMS: atom_id res chain seq x y z
N MET A 1 -27.83 -7.65 -26.24
CA MET A 1 -27.53 -7.22 -24.86
C MET A 1 -26.45 -6.16 -24.97
N GLY A 2 -26.75 -4.90 -24.70
CA GLY A 2 -25.71 -3.86 -24.67
C GLY A 2 -24.71 -4.20 -23.59
N LEU A 3 -23.40 -4.09 -23.87
CA LEU A 3 -22.37 -4.12 -22.84
C LEU A 3 -22.71 -3.01 -21.85
N GLN A 4 -23.18 -3.39 -20.67
CA GLN A 4 -23.41 -2.43 -19.60
C GLN A 4 -22.05 -1.86 -19.20
N GLN A 5 -21.92 -0.54 -19.29
CA GLN A 5 -20.69 0.15 -18.94
C GLN A 5 -20.38 -0.09 -17.45
N LYS A 6 -19.11 -0.35 -17.15
CA LYS A 6 -18.63 -0.61 -15.79
C LYS A 6 -18.77 0.64 -14.94
N LYS A 7 -19.19 0.48 -13.68
CA LYS A 7 -19.31 1.58 -12.70
C LYS A 7 -18.07 1.63 -11.82
N ILE A 8 -17.28 2.69 -11.92
CA ILE A 8 -16.01 2.80 -11.18
C ILE A 8 -16.09 3.92 -10.15
N ALA A 9 -15.82 3.60 -8.89
CA ALA A 9 -15.64 4.60 -7.85
C ALA A 9 -14.22 5.18 -7.94
N VAL A 10 -14.11 6.51 -8.00
CA VAL A 10 -12.82 7.19 -8.08
C VAL A 10 -12.62 8.04 -6.83
N LEU A 11 -11.62 7.70 -6.02
CA LEU A 11 -11.36 8.35 -4.74
C LEU A 11 -10.09 9.20 -4.86
N PHE A 12 -10.22 10.52 -4.74
CA PHE A 12 -9.09 11.44 -4.73
C PHE A 12 -8.80 11.87 -3.31
N LEU A 13 -7.57 11.71 -2.82
CA LEU A 13 -7.18 12.29 -1.54
C LEU A 13 -7.02 13.81 -1.68
N ASP A 14 -7.56 14.59 -0.75
CA ASP A 14 -7.56 16.05 -0.83
C ASP A 14 -6.15 16.68 -0.78
N SER A 15 -5.20 15.94 -0.19
CA SER A 15 -3.78 16.26 -0.05
C SER A 15 -2.95 16.00 -1.30
N LEU A 16 -3.59 15.54 -2.40
CA LEU A 16 -2.94 15.42 -3.71
C LEU A 16 -2.35 16.76 -4.16
N ILE A 17 -2.97 17.86 -3.73
CA ILE A 17 -2.52 19.23 -3.95
C ILE A 17 -2.01 19.80 -2.63
N ARG A 18 -0.75 20.23 -2.61
CA ARG A 18 -0.11 20.74 -1.38
C ARG A 18 -0.52 22.18 -1.04
N GLU A 19 -0.71 23.03 -2.04
CA GLU A 19 -0.94 24.47 -1.84
C GLU A 19 -2.41 24.82 -1.54
N LYS A 20 -3.33 23.93 -1.90
CA LYS A 20 -4.77 24.06 -1.71
C LYS A 20 -5.38 22.68 -1.52
N LYS A 21 -6.38 22.55 -0.66
CA LYS A 21 -7.16 21.31 -0.61
C LYS A 21 -7.85 21.09 -1.95
N LEU A 22 -7.70 19.89 -2.53
CA LEU A 22 -8.50 19.50 -3.68
C LEU A 22 -9.98 19.46 -3.25
N THR A 23 -10.85 19.95 -4.11
CA THR A 23 -12.30 19.99 -3.84
C THR A 23 -13.07 19.23 -4.90
N LYS A 24 -14.27 18.75 -4.55
CA LYS A 24 -15.15 18.03 -5.47
C LYS A 24 -15.43 18.81 -6.78
N PRO A 25 -15.76 20.13 -6.76
CA PRO A 25 -15.94 20.89 -7.99
C PRO A 25 -14.71 20.94 -8.89
N MET A 26 -13.50 20.95 -8.33
CA MET A 26 -12.26 20.91 -9.12
C MET A 26 -12.09 19.56 -9.82
N VAL A 27 -12.33 18.45 -9.11
CA VAL A 27 -12.30 17.10 -9.69
C VAL A 27 -13.36 16.96 -10.79
N ASP A 28 -14.57 17.46 -10.56
CA ASP A 28 -15.66 17.38 -11.53
C ASP A 28 -15.40 18.25 -12.76
N ALA A 29 -14.72 19.38 -12.61
CA ALA A 29 -14.25 20.17 -13.74
C ALA A 29 -13.21 19.42 -14.56
N TRP A 30 -12.24 18.78 -13.90
CA TRP A 30 -11.21 18.01 -14.58
C TRP A 30 -11.73 16.80 -15.34
N LEU A 31 -12.58 15.98 -14.70
CA LEU A 31 -13.14 14.79 -15.34
C LEU A 31 -13.95 15.15 -16.60
N ARG A 32 -14.63 16.30 -16.62
CA ARG A 32 -15.32 16.81 -17.81
C ARG A 32 -14.38 17.17 -18.97
N HIS A 33 -13.12 17.46 -18.70
CA HIS A 33 -12.11 17.68 -19.74
C HIS A 33 -11.53 16.37 -20.30
N LEU A 34 -11.70 15.24 -19.59
CA LEU A 34 -11.25 13.92 -20.01
C LEU A 34 -12.40 13.12 -20.64
N SER A 35 -12.78 13.47 -21.87
CA SER A 35 -13.89 12.82 -22.60
C SER A 35 -13.71 11.30 -22.76
N GLU A 36 -12.47 10.81 -22.74
CA GLU A 36 -12.11 9.40 -22.81
C GLU A 36 -12.68 8.60 -21.64
N THR A 37 -12.86 9.23 -20.48
CA THR A 37 -13.43 8.58 -19.29
C THR A 37 -14.85 8.09 -19.54
N GLU A 38 -15.65 8.84 -20.31
CA GLU A 38 -17.03 8.50 -20.67
C GLU A 38 -17.11 7.26 -21.56
N ILE A 39 -16.02 6.90 -22.25
CA ILE A 39 -15.93 5.69 -23.07
C ILE A 39 -15.56 4.49 -22.18
N LEU A 40 -14.71 4.71 -21.17
CA LEU A 40 -14.17 3.64 -20.32
C LEU A 40 -15.18 3.17 -19.26
N ALA A 41 -15.82 4.09 -18.54
CA ALA A 41 -16.64 3.74 -17.38
C ALA A 41 -17.63 4.85 -16.95
N GLU A 42 -18.71 4.46 -16.27
CA GLU A 42 -19.54 5.37 -15.48
C GLU A 42 -18.81 5.70 -14.17
N LEU A 43 -18.40 6.95 -13.98
CA LEU A 43 -17.57 7.36 -12.84
C LEU A 43 -18.40 7.88 -11.66
N ASN A 44 -18.09 7.38 -10.46
CA ASN A 44 -18.55 7.95 -9.19
C ASN A 44 -17.35 8.51 -8.43
N ALA A 45 -17.04 9.80 -8.67
CA ALA A 45 -15.87 10.45 -8.07
C ALA A 45 -16.19 11.03 -6.69
N GLU A 46 -15.29 10.84 -5.72
CA GLU A 46 -15.37 11.39 -4.37
C GLU A 46 -14.00 11.96 -3.96
N VAL A 47 -14.01 13.06 -3.20
CA VAL A 47 -12.79 13.62 -2.60
C VAL A 47 -12.76 13.20 -1.14
N ILE A 48 -11.68 12.53 -0.73
CA ILE A 48 -11.46 12.07 0.63
C ILE A 48 -10.64 13.13 1.36
N GLU A 49 -11.27 13.77 2.33
CA GLU A 49 -10.61 14.78 3.16
C GLU A 49 -9.59 14.15 4.12
N SER A 50 -8.43 14.78 4.21
CA SER A 50 -7.40 14.43 5.19
C SER A 50 -7.91 14.74 6.59
N ALA A 51 -7.56 13.86 7.54
CA ALA A 51 -7.96 14.02 8.92
C ALA A 51 -7.45 15.36 9.49
N ALA A 52 -8.30 16.07 10.24
CA ALA A 52 -7.96 17.35 10.86
C ALA A 52 -6.78 17.26 11.84
N SER A 53 -6.54 16.07 12.40
CA SER A 53 -5.40 15.74 13.28
C SER A 53 -4.06 15.71 12.54
N GLY A 54 -4.07 15.65 11.20
CA GLY A 54 -2.88 15.35 10.39
C GLY A 54 -2.48 13.87 10.42
N ASN A 55 -3.22 13.01 11.12
CA ASN A 55 -2.94 11.59 11.21
C ASN A 55 -3.35 10.87 9.91
N MET A 56 -2.37 10.37 9.15
CA MET A 56 -2.62 9.68 7.89
C MET A 56 -3.41 8.37 8.05
N TYR A 57 -3.31 7.67 9.19
CA TYR A 57 -4.09 6.46 9.43
C TYR A 57 -5.60 6.75 9.52
N GLU A 58 -5.98 7.93 10.01
CA GLU A 58 -7.38 8.38 9.99
C GLU A 58 -7.86 8.68 8.57
N THR A 59 -7.02 9.35 7.76
CA THR A 59 -7.30 9.58 6.35
C THR A 59 -7.49 8.26 5.60
N TRP A 60 -6.62 7.26 5.80
CA TRP A 60 -6.74 5.95 5.16
C TRP A 60 -7.96 5.17 5.63
N ARG A 61 -8.38 5.30 6.90
CA ARG A 61 -9.65 4.77 7.37
C ARG A 61 -10.85 5.40 6.65
N ASN A 62 -10.79 6.67 6.27
CA ASN A 62 -11.82 7.30 5.44
C ASN A 62 -11.85 6.71 4.03
N VAL A 63 -10.70 6.39 3.44
CA VAL A 63 -10.64 5.68 2.14
C VAL A 63 -11.29 4.29 2.26
N VAL A 64 -10.96 3.51 3.29
CA VAL A 64 -11.57 2.19 3.56
C VAL A 64 -13.08 2.29 3.67
N ARG A 65 -13.60 3.29 4.41
CA ARG A 65 -15.04 3.55 4.54
C ARG A 65 -15.68 3.87 3.20
N ALA A 66 -15.05 4.71 2.38
CA ALA A 66 -15.55 5.06 1.05
C ALA A 66 -15.60 3.85 0.11
N VAL A 67 -14.53 3.05 0.06
CA VAL A 67 -14.50 1.79 -0.71
C VAL A 67 -15.61 0.85 -0.25
N THR A 68 -15.73 0.63 1.06
CA THR A 68 -16.76 -0.27 1.62
C THR A 68 -18.18 0.19 1.31
N LYS A 69 -18.44 1.51 1.41
CA LYS A 69 -19.74 2.13 1.10
C LYS A 69 -20.14 1.89 -0.36
N HIS A 70 -19.21 1.99 -1.29
CA HIS A 70 -19.47 1.84 -2.73
C HIS A 70 -19.29 0.40 -3.22
N TYR A 71 -18.79 -0.52 -2.38
CA TYR A 71 -18.41 -1.89 -2.77
C TYR A 71 -19.51 -2.68 -3.46
N LYS A 72 -20.77 -2.54 -3.04
CA LYS A 72 -21.88 -3.27 -3.66
C LYS A 72 -22.36 -2.67 -5.00
N HIS A 73 -22.07 -1.39 -5.24
CA HIS A 73 -22.65 -0.61 -6.34
C HIS A 73 -21.67 -0.31 -7.47
N CYS A 74 -20.37 -0.45 -7.23
CA CYS A 74 -19.33 -0.27 -8.22
C CYS A 74 -18.68 -1.60 -8.59
N ASP A 75 -18.21 -1.71 -9.83
CA ASP A 75 -17.47 -2.85 -10.36
C ASP A 75 -15.98 -2.80 -10.00
N GLY A 76 -15.44 -1.61 -9.70
CA GLY A 76 -14.02 -1.39 -9.42
C GLY A 76 -13.76 -0.03 -8.77
N PHE A 77 -12.51 0.16 -8.35
CA PHE A 77 -12.06 1.34 -7.59
C PHE A 77 -10.75 1.88 -8.17
N VAL A 78 -10.68 3.20 -8.33
CA VAL A 78 -9.43 3.91 -8.58
C VAL A 78 -9.16 4.84 -7.41
N ILE A 79 -8.01 4.70 -6.75
CA ILE A 79 -7.59 5.53 -5.63
C ILE A 79 -6.41 6.38 -6.09
N VAL A 80 -6.64 7.68 -6.24
CA VAL A 80 -5.62 8.67 -6.63
C VAL A 80 -4.98 9.22 -5.35
N HIS A 81 -3.74 8.82 -5.11
CA HIS A 81 -3.03 9.07 -3.85
C HIS A 81 -1.77 9.93 -4.08
N PRO A 82 -1.39 10.83 -3.16
CA PRO A 82 -0.12 11.54 -3.21
C PRO A 82 1.09 10.58 -3.15
N GLN A 83 2.15 10.86 -3.92
CA GLN A 83 3.35 10.00 -3.97
C GLN A 83 4.06 9.86 -2.61
N GLU A 84 4.15 10.93 -1.80
CA GLU A 84 4.93 11.00 -0.54
C GLU A 84 4.59 9.90 0.47
N HIS A 85 3.34 9.44 0.49
CA HIS A 85 2.87 8.39 1.40
C HIS A 85 2.19 7.22 0.67
N LEU A 86 2.37 7.11 -0.65
CA LEU A 86 1.67 6.15 -1.50
C LEU A 86 1.85 4.70 -1.02
N LEU A 87 3.10 4.21 -0.94
CA LEU A 87 3.36 2.79 -0.62
C LEU A 87 2.72 2.38 0.72
N ARG A 88 2.91 3.20 1.76
CA ARG A 88 2.33 2.94 3.08
C ARG A 88 0.80 3.03 3.04
N GLY A 89 0.24 3.99 2.31
CA GLY A 89 -1.21 4.11 2.13
C GLY A 89 -1.81 2.89 1.44
N MET A 90 -1.21 2.41 0.35
CA MET A 90 -1.65 1.21 -0.36
C MET A 90 -1.71 0.01 0.58
N HIS A 91 -0.64 -0.23 1.35
CA HIS A 91 -0.55 -1.36 2.27
C HIS A 91 -1.57 -1.25 3.40
N MET A 92 -1.67 -0.10 4.07
CA MET A 92 -2.59 0.09 5.19
C MET A 92 -4.05 -0.03 4.77
N ILE A 93 -4.42 0.58 3.64
CA ILE A 93 -5.78 0.49 3.09
C ILE A 93 -6.10 -0.97 2.74
N ALA A 94 -5.18 -1.68 2.09
CA ALA A 94 -5.36 -3.08 1.73
C ALA A 94 -5.49 -4.00 2.96
N PHE A 95 -4.64 -3.84 3.98
CA PHE A 95 -4.76 -4.62 5.22
C PHE A 95 -6.04 -4.29 5.98
N MET A 96 -6.47 -3.03 6.03
CA MET A 96 -7.74 -2.68 6.66
C MET A 96 -8.96 -3.26 5.92
N LEU A 97 -8.93 -3.34 4.59
CA LEU A 97 -10.02 -3.90 3.77
C LEU A 97 -10.02 -5.45 3.71
N GLY A 98 -8.85 -6.09 3.75
CA GLY A 98 -8.72 -7.55 3.55
C GLY A 98 -8.80 -7.96 2.08
N GLN A 99 -9.18 -9.21 1.80
CA GLN A 99 -9.34 -9.69 0.43
C GLN A 99 -10.51 -9.00 -0.28
N VAL A 100 -10.37 -8.74 -1.58
CA VAL A 100 -11.38 -8.04 -2.40
C VAL A 100 -11.51 -8.71 -3.76
N GLY A 101 -12.74 -9.04 -4.16
CA GLY A 101 -13.05 -9.62 -5.48
C GLY A 101 -13.26 -8.61 -6.61
N LYS A 102 -12.95 -7.34 -6.36
CA LYS A 102 -13.04 -6.23 -7.30
C LYS A 102 -11.69 -5.52 -7.38
N PRO A 103 -11.34 -4.92 -8.52
CA PRO A 103 -10.07 -4.24 -8.65
C PRO A 103 -10.05 -3.00 -7.77
N VAL A 104 -9.04 -2.90 -6.90
CA VAL A 104 -8.70 -1.69 -6.15
C VAL A 104 -7.37 -1.19 -6.68
N VAL A 105 -7.45 -0.20 -7.57
CA VAL A 105 -6.32 0.29 -8.37
C VAL A 105 -5.81 1.61 -7.82
N TYR A 106 -4.58 1.63 -7.34
CA TYR A 106 -3.91 2.85 -6.93
C TYR A 106 -3.23 3.52 -8.11
N THR A 107 -3.17 4.85 -8.10
CA THR A 107 -2.31 5.61 -9.01
C THR A 107 -1.86 6.92 -8.35
N THR A 108 -0.86 7.58 -8.94
CA THR A 108 -0.30 8.84 -8.47
C THR A 108 0.17 9.70 -9.63
N THR A 109 0.35 10.98 -9.37
CA THR A 109 1.11 11.93 -10.20
C THR A 109 2.58 11.47 -10.34
N PRO A 110 3.20 11.63 -11.53
CA PRO A 110 4.59 11.23 -11.77
C PRO A 110 5.65 12.17 -11.18
N LEU A 111 5.32 13.45 -11.00
CA LEU A 111 6.26 14.46 -10.51
C LEU A 111 6.35 14.48 -8.98
N GLU A 112 7.58 14.54 -8.47
CA GLU A 112 7.87 14.62 -7.03
C GLU A 112 7.79 16.04 -6.48
N ARG A 113 7.79 16.15 -5.14
CA ARG A 113 7.57 17.38 -4.37
C ARG A 113 8.52 18.52 -4.74
N ASP A 114 9.80 18.23 -4.92
CA ASP A 114 10.83 19.25 -5.14
C ASP A 114 10.92 19.65 -6.61
N GLU A 115 10.70 18.69 -7.52
CA GLU A 115 10.57 18.90 -8.97
C GLU A 115 9.40 19.86 -9.28
N LYS A 116 8.27 19.67 -8.59
CA LYS A 116 7.09 20.55 -8.68
C LYS A 116 7.37 21.97 -8.20
N SER A 117 8.06 22.12 -7.07
CA SER A 117 8.33 23.44 -6.48
C SER A 117 9.25 24.30 -7.34
N THR A 118 10.25 23.69 -7.98
CA THR A 118 11.19 24.36 -8.88
C THR A 118 10.51 24.75 -10.19
N LEU A 119 9.64 23.90 -10.72
CA LEU A 119 8.90 24.16 -11.95
C LEU A 119 7.78 25.19 -11.75
N ALA A 120 7.12 25.21 -10.59
CA ALA A 120 6.05 26.16 -10.23
C ALA A 120 6.53 27.60 -10.07
N GLN A 121 7.77 27.80 -9.59
CA GLN A 121 8.39 29.13 -9.48
C GLN A 121 8.62 29.79 -10.85
N ASN A 122 8.74 29.00 -11.92
CA ASN A 122 9.11 29.48 -13.24
C ASN A 122 7.92 29.77 -14.18
N THR A 123 6.69 29.34 -13.87
CA THR A 123 5.54 29.57 -14.76
C THR A 123 4.36 30.14 -13.97
N ALA A 124 4.35 31.47 -13.85
CA ALA A 124 3.34 32.24 -13.11
C ALA A 124 1.93 32.29 -13.76
N LYS A 125 1.52 31.28 -14.55
CA LYS A 125 0.16 31.25 -15.13
C LYS A 125 -0.43 29.84 -15.11
N THR A 126 -1.38 29.69 -14.17
CA THR A 126 -2.39 28.64 -14.00
C THR A 126 -1.93 27.39 -13.25
N LEU A 127 -2.08 27.42 -11.91
CA LEU A 127 -2.05 26.23 -11.05
C LEU A 127 -2.91 25.08 -11.61
N ASP A 128 -3.99 25.38 -12.35
CA ASP A 128 -4.87 24.38 -12.95
C ASP A 128 -4.18 23.47 -13.96
N HIS A 129 -3.14 23.95 -14.67
CA HIS A 129 -2.38 23.15 -15.64
C HIS A 129 -1.33 22.26 -14.96
N TYR A 130 -0.84 22.69 -13.80
CA TYR A 130 0.15 21.95 -13.01
C TYR A 130 -0.44 20.72 -12.30
N PHE A 131 -1.74 20.71 -12.00
CA PHE A 131 -2.41 19.59 -11.35
C PHE A 131 -2.50 18.34 -12.23
N PHE A 132 -2.57 18.53 -13.55
CA PHE A 132 -2.87 17.45 -14.49
C PHE A 132 -1.68 17.02 -15.33
N LEU A 133 -0.58 17.77 -15.29
CA LEU A 133 0.60 17.45 -16.06
C LEU A 133 1.15 16.08 -15.66
N GLY A 134 0.83 15.08 -16.49
CA GLY A 134 1.20 13.69 -16.30
C GLY A 134 0.25 12.84 -15.44
N LEU A 135 -0.71 13.39 -14.69
CA LEU A 135 -1.68 12.55 -13.96
C LEU A 135 -2.68 11.89 -14.91
N GLU A 136 -3.08 12.59 -15.97
CA GLU A 136 -4.14 12.16 -16.90
C GLU A 136 -3.86 10.76 -17.46
N ILE A 137 -2.66 10.53 -18.00
CA ILE A 137 -2.28 9.24 -18.58
C ILE A 137 -2.30 8.13 -17.53
N HIS A 138 -1.76 8.40 -16.34
CA HIS A 138 -1.70 7.43 -15.24
C HIS A 138 -3.12 7.09 -14.75
N PHE A 139 -3.99 8.09 -14.64
CA PHE A 139 -5.38 7.93 -14.26
C PHE A 139 -6.19 7.16 -15.31
N LEU A 140 -6.04 7.48 -16.60
CA LEU A 140 -6.72 6.78 -17.69
C LEU A 140 -6.30 5.32 -17.75
N ASN A 141 -5.00 5.02 -17.58
CA ASN A 141 -4.51 3.64 -17.53
C ASN A 141 -5.04 2.89 -16.30
N ALA A 142 -5.06 3.54 -15.14
CA ALA A 142 -5.64 2.97 -13.92
C ALA A 142 -7.14 2.69 -14.08
N LEU A 143 -7.88 3.61 -14.70
CA LEU A 143 -9.31 3.48 -14.97
C LEU A 143 -9.60 2.36 -15.98
N GLN A 144 -8.78 2.25 -17.02
CA GLN A 144 -8.89 1.18 -17.99
C GLN A 144 -8.68 -0.18 -17.30
N TYR A 145 -7.67 -0.32 -16.45
CA TYR A 145 -7.44 -1.54 -15.67
C TYR A 145 -8.56 -1.83 -14.66
N ALA A 146 -9.05 -0.81 -13.95
CA ALA A 146 -10.15 -0.95 -12.99
C ALA A 146 -11.47 -1.43 -13.61
N SER A 147 -11.61 -1.32 -14.93
CA SER A 147 -12.78 -1.78 -15.68
C SER A 147 -12.72 -3.27 -16.07
N PHE A 148 -11.60 -3.96 -15.79
CA PHE A 148 -11.43 -5.40 -16.05
C PHE A 148 -12.00 -6.25 -14.91
N SER A 149 -12.36 -7.50 -15.24
CA SER A 149 -12.75 -8.51 -14.25
C SER A 149 -11.51 -9.13 -13.59
N VAL A 150 -10.86 -8.35 -12.73
CA VAL A 150 -9.71 -8.76 -11.91
C VAL A 150 -9.98 -8.44 -10.44
N ALA A 151 -9.33 -9.16 -9.53
CA ALA A 151 -9.49 -9.00 -8.09
C ALA A 151 -8.21 -8.44 -7.46
N GLY A 152 -8.34 -7.92 -6.24
CA GLY A 152 -7.21 -7.50 -5.43
C GLY A 152 -6.70 -6.08 -5.69
N TYR A 153 -5.48 -5.85 -5.21
CA TYR A 153 -4.87 -4.53 -5.12
C TYR A 153 -3.73 -4.38 -6.13
N THR A 154 -3.85 -3.41 -7.02
CA THR A 154 -2.80 -3.09 -8.00
C THR A 154 -2.44 -1.63 -7.96
N PHE A 155 -1.26 -1.31 -8.45
CA PHE A 155 -0.78 0.04 -8.62
C PHE A 155 -0.44 0.27 -10.08
N VAL A 156 -0.98 1.32 -10.68
CA VAL A 156 -0.72 1.66 -12.08
C VAL A 156 0.08 2.95 -12.15
N PHE A 157 1.24 2.87 -12.81
CA PHE A 157 2.15 3.99 -13.01
C PHE A 157 2.81 3.90 -14.39
N GLY A 158 2.67 4.95 -15.19
CA GLY A 158 3.00 4.91 -16.60
C GLY A 158 2.10 3.89 -17.31
N ASP A 159 2.71 2.99 -18.07
CA ASP A 159 2.07 1.86 -18.72
C ASP A 159 2.09 0.58 -17.86
N THR A 160 2.75 0.56 -16.71
CA THR A 160 2.99 -0.67 -15.96
C THR A 160 1.95 -0.87 -14.86
N ILE A 161 1.48 -2.12 -14.71
CA ILE A 161 0.56 -2.55 -13.64
C ILE A 161 1.35 -3.41 -12.65
N PHE A 162 1.53 -2.89 -11.44
CA PHE A 162 2.25 -3.52 -10.36
C PHE A 162 1.31 -4.18 -9.35
N PRO A 163 1.70 -5.28 -8.70
CA PRO A 163 1.04 -5.76 -7.49
C PRO A 163 1.28 -4.78 -6.34
N ALA A 164 0.22 -4.17 -5.79
CA ALA A 164 0.37 -3.02 -4.89
C ALA A 164 1.23 -3.35 -3.65
N LEU A 165 0.95 -4.48 -2.97
CA LEU A 165 1.64 -4.88 -1.73
C LEU A 165 3.05 -5.46 -1.93
N ARG A 166 3.53 -5.52 -3.18
CA ARG A 166 4.87 -6.02 -3.51
C ARG A 166 5.70 -4.98 -4.28
N THR A 167 5.19 -3.75 -4.37
CA THR A 167 5.83 -2.62 -5.04
C THR A 167 6.70 -1.83 -4.08
N PHE A 168 7.93 -1.51 -4.48
CA PHE A 168 8.84 -0.64 -3.75
C PHE A 168 9.33 0.52 -4.64
N ALA A 169 9.75 1.61 -4.02
CA ALA A 169 10.32 2.76 -4.72
C ALA A 169 11.81 2.52 -5.01
N ILE A 170 12.26 2.92 -6.19
CA ILE A 170 13.69 2.84 -6.56
C ILE A 170 14.35 4.19 -6.21
N PRO A 171 15.42 4.23 -5.38
CA PRO A 171 16.09 5.47 -4.99
C PRO A 171 16.90 6.20 -6.09
N SER A 172 16.70 5.91 -7.38
CA SER A 172 17.59 6.36 -8.48
C SER A 172 16.95 7.38 -9.42
N ASP A 173 17.75 8.29 -9.99
CA ASP A 173 17.40 9.24 -11.07
C ASP A 173 17.09 8.58 -12.43
N LEU A 174 16.82 7.28 -12.47
CA LEU A 174 16.42 6.56 -13.68
C LEU A 174 14.95 6.84 -14.01
N ASN A 175 14.57 6.64 -15.28
CA ASN A 175 13.19 6.82 -15.75
C ASN A 175 12.14 5.91 -15.07
N GLN A 176 12.57 4.96 -14.22
CA GLN A 176 11.71 4.03 -13.50
C GLN A 176 11.72 4.34 -12.00
N LYS A 177 10.57 4.82 -11.48
CA LYS A 177 10.40 5.21 -10.06
C LYS A 177 10.00 4.06 -9.13
N PHE A 178 9.42 3.00 -9.68
CA PHE A 178 8.88 1.87 -8.92
C PHE A 178 9.27 0.53 -9.54
N ASP A 179 9.40 -0.47 -8.69
CA ASP A 179 9.68 -1.85 -9.07
C ASP A 179 8.90 -2.81 -8.18
N THR A 180 8.90 -4.10 -8.52
CA THR A 180 8.23 -5.14 -7.73
C THR A 180 9.19 -6.28 -7.41
N LEU A 181 8.96 -6.90 -6.25
CA LEU A 181 9.67 -8.11 -5.86
C LEU A 181 9.62 -9.17 -6.98
N ASP A 182 10.77 -9.76 -7.28
CA ASP A 182 10.98 -10.78 -8.33
C ASP A 182 10.55 -10.38 -9.77
N LYS A 183 10.35 -9.09 -10.07
CA LYS A 183 9.82 -8.64 -11.38
C LYS A 183 8.45 -9.24 -11.73
N ASN A 184 7.63 -9.59 -10.74
CA ASN A 184 6.28 -10.13 -10.91
C ASN A 184 5.24 -9.03 -11.18
N TYR A 185 5.26 -8.44 -12.37
CA TYR A 185 4.25 -7.45 -12.79
C TYR A 185 2.89 -8.11 -13.05
N CYS A 186 1.79 -7.38 -12.82
CA CYS A 186 0.43 -7.86 -13.10
C CYS A 186 0.05 -7.69 -14.58
N GLY A 187 0.64 -6.72 -15.27
CA GLY A 187 0.29 -6.40 -16.65
C GLY A 187 0.90 -5.11 -17.16
N VAL A 188 0.54 -4.75 -18.39
CA VAL A 188 0.88 -3.49 -19.05
C VAL A 188 -0.38 -2.91 -19.70
N VAL A 189 -0.50 -1.57 -19.70
CA VAL A 189 -1.53 -0.80 -20.38
C VAL A 189 -0.90 -0.07 -21.57
N ASN A 190 -1.13 -0.59 -22.77
CA ASN A 190 -0.65 -0.01 -24.03
C ASN A 190 -1.62 -0.37 -25.16
N MET A 191 -2.39 0.63 -25.66
CA MET A 191 -3.47 0.43 -26.64
C MET A 191 -4.48 -0.68 -26.23
N GLY A 192 -4.64 -0.89 -24.92
CA GLY A 192 -5.34 -2.03 -24.33
C GLY A 192 -4.65 -2.50 -23.05
N VAL A 193 -5.29 -3.40 -22.31
CA VAL A 193 -4.70 -4.01 -21.11
C VAL A 193 -4.21 -5.41 -21.47
N GLN A 194 -2.92 -5.65 -21.27
CA GLN A 194 -2.32 -6.98 -21.36
C GLN A 194 -2.04 -7.49 -19.94
N LEU A 195 -2.80 -8.50 -19.52
CA LEU A 195 -2.58 -9.18 -18.26
C LEU A 195 -1.42 -10.17 -18.39
N LEU A 196 -0.48 -10.13 -17.45
CA LEU A 196 0.60 -11.12 -17.31
C LEU A 196 0.24 -12.22 -16.31
N VAL A 197 -0.73 -11.94 -15.43
CA VAL A 197 -1.27 -12.88 -14.46
C VAL A 197 -2.77 -12.99 -14.69
N GLN A 198 -3.29 -14.22 -14.78
CA GLN A 198 -4.73 -14.43 -14.89
C GLN A 198 -5.38 -14.45 -13.51
N PRO A 199 -6.52 -13.77 -13.32
CA PRO A 199 -7.25 -13.79 -12.06
C PRO A 199 -7.87 -15.17 -11.83
N SER A 200 -7.86 -15.65 -10.58
CA SER A 200 -8.63 -16.85 -10.23
C SER A 200 -10.12 -16.51 -10.07
N LEU A 201 -11.01 -17.48 -10.31
CA LEU A 201 -12.44 -17.28 -10.09
C LEU A 201 -12.78 -17.12 -8.61
N GLU A 202 -12.05 -17.82 -7.73
CA GLU A 202 -12.23 -17.73 -6.28
C GLU A 202 -11.94 -16.31 -5.77
N ASP A 203 -10.88 -15.68 -6.29
CA ASP A 203 -10.55 -14.30 -5.91
C ASP A 203 -11.67 -13.33 -6.26
N LEU A 204 -12.35 -13.50 -7.40
CA LEU A 204 -13.43 -12.61 -7.86
C LEU A 204 -14.70 -12.67 -7.00
N GLU A 205 -14.89 -13.74 -6.23
CA GLU A 205 -16.03 -13.88 -5.31
C GLU A 205 -15.76 -13.29 -3.92
N ALA A 206 -14.52 -12.89 -3.63
CA ALA A 206 -14.14 -12.37 -2.33
C ALA A 206 -14.86 -11.06 -1.97
N LEU A 207 -15.21 -10.92 -0.70
CA LEU A 207 -15.78 -9.69 -0.13
C LEU A 207 -14.85 -9.14 0.96
N PRO A 208 -14.75 -7.79 1.09
CA PRO A 208 -13.89 -7.17 2.08
C PRO A 208 -14.34 -7.54 3.50
N GLU A 209 -13.40 -8.07 4.29
CA GLU A 209 -13.54 -8.25 5.73
C GLU A 209 -12.81 -7.12 6.45
N VAL A 210 -13.54 -6.02 6.67
CA VAL A 210 -12.98 -4.77 7.17
C VAL A 210 -12.53 -4.90 8.63
N ARG A 211 -11.24 -4.67 8.87
CA ARG A 211 -10.60 -4.65 10.19
C ARG A 211 -9.70 -3.40 10.29
N PRO A 212 -10.26 -2.26 10.74
CA PRO A 212 -9.64 -0.94 10.55
C PRO A 212 -8.64 -0.54 11.63
N ASP A 213 -8.49 -1.34 12.69
CA ASP A 213 -7.64 -1.00 13.82
C ASP A 213 -6.16 -1.15 13.46
N ILE A 214 -5.34 -0.18 13.87
CA ILE A 214 -3.90 -0.13 13.60
C ILE A 214 -3.22 0.28 14.89
N GLU A 215 -2.09 -0.35 15.19
CA GLU A 215 -1.19 0.06 16.25
C GLU A 215 0.04 0.75 15.65
N SER A 216 0.20 2.03 15.94
CA SER A 216 1.32 2.85 15.46
C SER A 216 2.45 3.01 16.45
N HIS A 217 2.25 2.62 17.72
CA HIS A 217 3.26 2.69 18.77
C HIS A 217 4.17 1.46 18.74
N ILE A 218 4.93 1.34 17.65
CA ILE A 218 5.91 0.27 17.43
C ILE A 218 7.33 0.83 17.43
N SER A 219 8.31 -0.02 17.75
CA SER A 219 9.72 0.28 17.51
C SER A 219 10.23 -0.47 16.29
N ILE A 220 11.02 0.20 15.47
CA ILE A 220 11.77 -0.41 14.37
C ILE A 220 13.24 -0.36 14.75
N ILE A 221 13.88 -1.52 14.83
CA ILE A 221 15.27 -1.65 15.28
C ILE A 221 16.10 -2.33 14.19
N ASP A 222 17.21 -1.70 13.82
CA ASP A 222 18.24 -2.37 13.02
C ASP A 222 19.07 -3.29 13.91
N THR A 223 19.50 -4.44 13.37
CA THR A 223 20.29 -5.47 14.05
C THR A 223 21.34 -4.95 15.02
N LEU A 224 22.11 -3.95 14.61
CA LEU A 224 23.22 -3.37 15.35
C LEU A 224 22.83 -2.66 16.65
N ASN A 225 21.55 -2.34 16.85
CA ASN A 225 21.06 -1.58 18.00
C ASN A 225 20.31 -2.45 19.03
N LEU A 226 20.07 -3.72 18.73
CA LEU A 226 19.16 -4.56 19.54
C LEU A 226 19.76 -4.97 20.90
N ASP A 227 21.09 -4.98 21.06
CA ASP A 227 21.77 -5.27 22.32
C ASP A 227 22.02 -4.04 23.20
N VAL A 228 21.88 -2.84 22.64
CA VAL A 228 22.12 -1.57 23.35
C VAL A 228 20.87 -1.11 24.08
N PHE A 229 19.70 -1.20 23.44
CA PHE A 229 18.47 -0.66 24.01
C PHE A 229 17.23 -1.41 23.50
N ILE A 230 16.42 -1.90 24.44
CA ILE A 230 15.11 -2.46 24.15
C ILE A 230 14.05 -1.51 24.71
N PRO A 231 13.21 -0.92 23.86
CA PRO A 231 12.14 -0.05 24.30
C PRO A 231 11.11 -0.86 25.09
N THR A 232 10.69 -0.33 26.24
CA THR A 232 9.75 -0.99 27.16
C THR A 232 8.33 -0.48 27.07
N ASP A 233 8.12 0.71 26.50
CA ASP A 233 6.82 1.33 26.29
C ASP A 233 6.49 1.30 24.79
N VAL A 234 6.33 0.10 24.22
CA VAL A 234 5.89 -0.09 22.83
C VAL A 234 4.96 -1.29 22.76
N ALA A 235 4.05 -1.28 21.79
CA ALA A 235 3.14 -2.39 21.57
C ALA A 235 3.81 -3.59 20.87
N GLY A 236 4.91 -3.34 20.14
CA GLY A 236 5.73 -4.39 19.56
C GLY A 236 6.96 -3.85 18.85
N ILE A 237 7.88 -4.76 18.55
CA ILE A 237 9.18 -4.46 17.93
C ILE A 237 9.27 -5.14 16.56
N LEU A 238 9.70 -4.41 15.54
CA LEU A 238 10.08 -4.98 14.24
C LEU A 238 11.59 -4.84 14.07
N VAL A 239 12.28 -5.97 14.04
CA VAL A 239 13.73 -6.04 13.82
C VAL A 239 13.99 -6.28 12.35
N LYS A 240 14.81 -5.45 11.72
CA LYS A 240 15.35 -5.74 10.38
C LYS A 240 16.59 -6.58 10.55
N ALA A 241 16.56 -7.85 10.11
CA ALA A 241 17.72 -8.75 10.20
C ALA A 241 18.72 -8.50 9.08
N ASP A 242 19.99 -8.79 9.37
CA ASP A 242 21.11 -8.80 8.43
C ASP A 242 21.91 -10.11 8.59
N SER A 243 22.68 -10.45 7.56
CA SER A 243 23.30 -11.74 7.31
C SER A 243 24.68 -11.94 7.96
N GLY A 244 25.24 -10.91 8.60
CA GLY A 244 26.56 -10.98 9.21
C GLY A 244 26.59 -11.78 10.53
N GLU A 245 27.65 -12.54 10.76
CA GLU A 245 27.74 -13.45 11.93
C GLU A 245 27.74 -12.72 13.27
N GLN A 246 28.34 -11.54 13.34
CA GLN A 246 28.39 -10.74 14.56
C GLN A 246 26.99 -10.16 14.87
N GLU A 247 26.30 -9.71 13.84
CA GLU A 247 24.92 -9.21 13.89
C GLU A 247 23.97 -10.30 14.36
N ARG A 248 24.15 -11.56 13.92
CA ARG A 248 23.35 -12.71 14.40
C ARG A 248 23.42 -12.90 15.91
N LYS A 249 24.63 -12.86 16.49
CA LYS A 249 24.82 -12.99 17.96
C LYS A 249 24.15 -11.83 18.72
N THR A 250 24.27 -10.62 18.20
CA THR A 250 23.63 -9.41 18.74
C THR A 250 22.12 -9.53 18.72
N ILE A 251 21.55 -9.94 17.58
CA ILE A 251 20.11 -10.18 17.42
C ILE A 251 19.63 -11.20 18.44
N PHE A 252 20.27 -12.36 18.53
CA PHE A 252 19.84 -13.43 19.44
C PHE A 252 19.79 -12.97 20.91
N ARG A 253 20.81 -12.24 21.36
CA ARG A 253 20.87 -11.68 22.72
C ARG A 253 19.75 -10.68 22.98
N GLY A 254 19.51 -9.76 22.05
CA GLY A 254 18.44 -8.75 22.19
C GLY A 254 17.03 -9.36 22.13
N LEU A 255 16.83 -10.38 21.29
CA LEU A 255 15.54 -11.09 21.22
C LEU A 255 15.22 -11.85 22.51
N GLN A 256 16.22 -12.45 23.17
CA GLN A 256 16.02 -13.11 24.47
C GLN A 256 15.47 -12.12 25.52
N GLN A 257 15.96 -10.88 25.53
CA GLN A 257 15.46 -9.85 26.43
C GLN A 257 14.03 -9.40 26.04
N CYS A 258 13.70 -9.31 24.75
CA CYS A 258 12.32 -9.04 24.30
C CYS A 258 11.34 -10.12 24.80
N VAL A 259 11.74 -11.40 24.73
CA VAL A 259 10.94 -12.53 25.25
C VAL A 259 10.74 -12.42 26.77
N GLN A 260 11.79 -12.06 27.52
CA GLN A 260 11.68 -11.85 28.97
C GLN A 260 10.68 -10.74 29.33
N GLN A 261 10.66 -9.68 28.53
CA GLN A 261 9.73 -8.55 28.70
C GLN A 261 8.33 -8.82 28.12
N ARG A 262 8.13 -9.96 27.43
CA ARG A 262 6.87 -10.34 26.77
C ARG A 262 6.38 -9.30 25.76
N ILE A 263 7.30 -8.63 25.09
CA ILE A 263 6.99 -7.71 23.99
C ILE A 263 6.90 -8.55 22.71
N PRO A 264 5.78 -8.51 21.96
CA PRO A 264 5.72 -9.13 20.65
C PRO A 264 6.81 -8.54 19.74
N THR A 265 7.59 -9.42 19.11
CA THR A 265 8.69 -9.01 18.25
C THR A 265 8.68 -9.80 16.96
N SER A 266 8.61 -9.10 15.83
CA SER A 266 8.77 -9.69 14.50
C SER A 266 10.18 -9.45 13.99
N VAL A 267 10.77 -10.45 13.35
CA VAL A 267 12.11 -10.37 12.76
C VAL A 267 11.99 -10.47 11.24
N PHE A 268 12.19 -9.36 10.55
CA PHE A 268 12.19 -9.31 9.09
C PHE A 268 13.49 -9.93 8.55
N LEU A 269 13.36 -11.10 7.95
CA LEU A 269 14.50 -11.91 7.53
C LEU A 269 15.16 -11.42 6.26
N GLY A 270 14.49 -10.67 5.37
CA GLY A 270 15.09 -10.02 4.20
C GLY A 270 16.21 -10.82 3.51
N ASN A 271 17.44 -10.32 3.63
CA ASN A 271 18.66 -10.91 3.05
C ASN A 271 19.37 -11.94 3.96
N ALA A 272 18.77 -12.29 5.09
CA ALA A 272 19.30 -13.14 6.16
C ALA A 272 18.39 -14.37 6.42
N PRO A 273 18.11 -15.21 5.42
CA PRO A 273 17.23 -16.37 5.58
C PRO A 273 17.76 -17.36 6.64
N ASP A 274 19.09 -17.46 6.79
CA ASP A 274 19.76 -18.36 7.74
C ASP A 274 19.40 -18.06 9.20
N VAL A 275 19.01 -16.82 9.52
CA VAL A 275 18.59 -16.43 10.88
C VAL A 275 17.35 -17.20 11.31
N GLN A 276 16.51 -17.64 10.37
CA GLN A 276 15.26 -18.33 10.68
C GLN A 276 15.45 -19.60 11.52
N ASP A 277 16.51 -20.37 11.26
CA ASP A 277 16.77 -21.60 12.00
C ASP A 277 17.19 -21.32 13.45
N GLU A 278 17.96 -20.27 13.69
CA GLU A 278 18.37 -19.83 15.01
C GLU A 278 17.19 -19.32 15.85
N LEU A 279 16.20 -18.68 15.20
CA LEU A 279 15.01 -18.19 15.88
C LEU A 279 14.15 -19.32 16.47
N LYS A 280 14.22 -20.55 15.93
CA LYS A 280 13.44 -21.69 16.44
C LYS A 280 13.75 -21.99 17.91
N GLU A 281 14.98 -21.75 18.35
CA GLU A 281 15.43 -22.02 19.72
C GLU A 281 14.85 -21.02 20.74
N ILE A 282 14.49 -19.82 20.31
CA ILE A 282 13.95 -18.74 21.16
C ILE A 282 12.47 -18.45 20.90
N HIS A 283 11.84 -19.19 19.98
CA HIS A 283 10.45 -19.02 19.58
C HIS A 283 9.48 -19.51 20.67
N ASN A 284 9.31 -18.71 21.73
CA ASN A 284 8.28 -18.93 22.76
C ASN A 284 6.93 -18.27 22.41
N GLY A 285 6.64 -18.12 21.11
CA GLY A 285 5.46 -17.43 20.59
C GLY A 285 5.57 -15.91 20.50
N TYR A 286 6.56 -15.29 21.15
CA TYR A 286 6.78 -13.83 21.12
C TYR A 286 7.71 -13.35 20.01
N ILE A 287 8.54 -14.24 19.46
CA ILE A 287 9.44 -13.93 18.34
C ILE A 287 8.88 -14.57 17.09
N ILE A 288 8.59 -13.77 16.06
CA ILE A 288 7.93 -14.25 14.85
C ILE A 288 8.83 -13.93 13.63
N PRO A 289 9.38 -14.93 12.94
CA PRO A 289 10.13 -14.69 11.70
C PRO A 289 9.19 -14.24 10.59
N LEU A 290 9.61 -13.22 9.86
CA LEU A 290 8.85 -12.63 8.74
C LEU A 290 9.72 -12.60 7.48
N SER A 291 9.31 -13.36 6.47
CA SER A 291 9.98 -13.46 5.16
C SER A 291 8.97 -13.39 4.03
N GLY A 292 9.42 -13.35 2.77
CA GLY A 292 8.54 -13.44 1.61
C GLY A 292 7.74 -12.18 1.27
N MET A 293 8.08 -11.03 1.86
CA MET A 293 7.50 -9.73 1.57
C MET A 293 8.57 -8.65 1.54
N ILE A 294 8.25 -7.49 0.95
CA ILE A 294 9.12 -6.31 1.01
C ILE A 294 9.02 -5.62 2.38
N TRP A 295 10.01 -4.78 2.69
CA TRP A 295 10.15 -4.12 3.99
C TRP A 295 8.95 -3.23 4.34
N GLU A 296 8.45 -2.46 3.37
CA GLU A 296 7.31 -1.56 3.55
C GLU A 296 6.02 -2.32 3.88
N THR A 297 5.87 -3.52 3.33
CA THR A 297 4.75 -4.41 3.58
C THR A 297 4.87 -5.05 4.96
N ALA A 298 6.09 -5.42 5.36
CA ALA A 298 6.37 -5.94 6.71
C ALA A 298 6.03 -4.95 7.81
N ILE A 299 6.47 -3.69 7.68
CA ILE A 299 6.11 -2.62 8.62
C ILE A 299 4.59 -2.50 8.70
N SER A 300 3.93 -2.43 7.53
CA SER A 300 2.50 -2.14 7.48
C SER A 300 1.65 -3.28 8.06
N LYS A 301 2.04 -4.51 7.75
CA LYS A 301 1.39 -5.70 8.31
C LYS A 301 1.61 -5.81 9.80
N TRP A 302 2.82 -5.54 10.28
CA TRP A 302 3.13 -5.58 11.72
C TRP A 302 2.25 -4.61 12.52
N MET A 303 2.15 -3.37 12.07
CA MET A 303 1.27 -2.36 12.67
C MET A 303 -0.20 -2.78 12.66
N TRP A 304 -0.67 -3.39 11.55
CA TRP A 304 -2.05 -3.86 11.45
C TRP A 304 -2.33 -5.04 12.38
N VAL A 305 -1.45 -6.05 12.42
CA VAL A 305 -1.61 -7.23 13.26
C VAL A 305 -1.65 -6.88 14.75
N LEU A 306 -0.75 -5.99 15.20
CA LEU A 306 -0.75 -5.51 16.59
C LEU A 306 -2.02 -4.70 16.93
N GLY A 307 -2.64 -4.07 15.92
CA GLY A 307 -3.95 -3.44 16.07
C GLY A 307 -5.10 -4.45 16.25
N GLN A 308 -4.92 -5.72 15.84
CA GLN A 308 -5.96 -6.75 15.92
C GLN A 308 -5.90 -7.58 17.20
N SER A 309 -4.70 -7.84 17.72
CA SER A 309 -4.52 -8.74 18.85
C SER A 309 -3.27 -8.42 19.65
N LYS A 310 -3.34 -8.72 20.95
CA LYS A 310 -2.20 -8.72 21.88
C LYS A 310 -1.73 -10.15 22.21
N ASP A 311 -2.46 -11.17 21.76
CA ASP A 311 -2.07 -12.57 21.95
C ASP A 311 -1.00 -12.95 20.92
N PRO A 312 0.22 -13.32 21.35
CA PRO A 312 1.31 -13.65 20.43
C PRO A 312 0.98 -14.77 19.44
N ARG A 313 0.12 -15.73 19.83
CA ARG A 313 -0.30 -16.82 18.93
C ARG A 313 -1.17 -16.31 17.79
N GLU A 314 -2.13 -15.45 18.11
CA GLU A 314 -3.00 -14.83 17.10
C GLU A 314 -2.21 -13.83 16.25
N ILE A 315 -1.28 -13.07 16.83
CA ILE A 315 -0.34 -12.21 16.08
C ILE A 315 0.43 -13.04 15.05
N ALA A 316 1.00 -14.18 15.45
CA ALA A 316 1.72 -15.06 14.53
C ALA A 316 0.81 -15.62 13.42
N ARG A 317 -0.40 -16.06 13.78
CA ARG A 317 -1.40 -16.54 12.81
C ARG A 317 -1.74 -15.47 11.76
N LEU A 318 -2.02 -14.24 12.20
CA LEU A 318 -2.36 -13.12 11.33
C LEU A 318 -1.17 -12.66 10.48
N LEU A 319 0.06 -12.78 11.00
CA LEU A 319 1.27 -12.50 10.22
C LEU A 319 1.44 -13.48 9.07
N TRP A 320 1.16 -14.78 9.24
CA TRP A 320 1.29 -15.75 8.14
C TRP A 320 0.07 -15.81 7.21
N ASP A 321 -1.07 -15.28 7.61
CA ASP A 321 -2.28 -15.22 6.78
C ASP A 321 -2.05 -14.31 5.56
N ASN A 322 -2.34 -14.77 4.34
CA ASN A 322 -2.26 -13.95 3.14
C ASN A 322 -3.52 -13.10 3.02
N ARG A 323 -3.47 -11.92 3.62
CA ARG A 323 -4.66 -11.11 3.86
C ARG A 323 -5.10 -10.29 2.65
N ALA A 324 -4.16 -9.83 1.84
CA ALA A 324 -4.42 -8.89 0.75
C ALA A 324 -3.51 -9.14 -0.48
N GLY A 325 -2.82 -10.28 -0.55
CA GLY A 325 -1.92 -10.62 -1.66
C GLY A 325 -0.48 -10.13 -1.45
N GLU A 326 -0.08 -9.91 -0.20
CA GLU A 326 1.28 -9.51 0.18
C GLU A 326 2.31 -10.61 -0.03
N TYR A 327 1.89 -11.88 0.03
CA TYR A 327 2.75 -13.03 -0.22
C TYR A 327 2.65 -13.50 -1.66
N LYS A 328 3.75 -14.06 -2.17
CA LYS A 328 3.74 -14.84 -3.40
C LYS A 328 2.97 -16.14 -3.14
N GLN A 329 1.95 -16.42 -3.96
CA GLN A 329 1.27 -17.72 -3.97
C GLN A 329 2.18 -18.81 -4.53
#